data_AF-A0A7W5U8Q2-F1
#
_entry.id   AF-A0A7W5U8Q2-F1
#
_cell.length_a   1.000
_cell.length_b   1.000
_cell.length_c   1.000
_cell.angle_alpha   90.00
_cell.angle_beta   90.00
_cell.angle_gamma   90.00
#
_symmetry.space_group_name_H-M   'P 1'
#
loop_
_entity.id
_entity.type
_entity.pdbx_description
1 polymer ?
#
loop_
_entity_poly.entity_id
_entity_poly.type
_entity_poly.pdbx_seq_one_letter_code
_entity_poly.pdbx_strand_id
1 'polypeptide(L)'
;MASMVAGGSDNAPKLEHRGYNRGLILGLTMAESMLLLVFCLLLVAAAMISAERNKRYEVERKLEKVEQQVAVLEKKRAEQAAEIVLLQSKVVSGDLSAADKAVVDKQWRELVLAKQTLDSMADQGATPADLQSLSKVAAVLREHGISLATAPDAVNKLLASNGGGNGMHDWPPIINLDDAKKNYFQSGSAELTGTFAQLLSTTITDEIASNLSLYGANIVEVIGHTDEQPVAREKSNLDDTIISAMDGKLPVSALLPADNAGLGLARAIAVANVLKANSKLKDATILPMSAAQLILPGDTVTSGQRGAVEARRRIEIRVRGRTAPVAVINAGAAPSTNTQ
;
A
#
# COMPACT_ATOMS: atom_id res chain seq x y z
N MET A 1 46.14 75.13 -72.17
CA MET A 1 45.15 75.19 -73.26
C MET A 1 43.89 74.50 -72.79
N ALA A 2 42.78 75.22 -72.81
CA ALA A 2 41.46 74.75 -72.40
C ALA A 2 40.82 73.88 -73.50
N SER A 3 40.00 72.92 -73.08
CA SER A 3 38.81 72.53 -73.84
C SER A 3 37.77 71.95 -72.88
N MET A 4 36.67 72.71 -72.70
CA MET A 4 35.40 72.22 -72.18
C MET A 4 34.60 71.66 -73.36
N VAL A 5 33.97 70.50 -73.18
CA VAL A 5 32.66 70.21 -73.79
C VAL A 5 31.80 69.51 -72.75
N ALA A 6 30.58 70.02 -72.63
CA ALA A 6 29.57 69.73 -71.63
C ALA A 6 28.68 68.54 -72.00
N GLY A 7 27.93 68.05 -71.01
CA GLY A 7 26.56 67.58 -71.23
C GLY A 7 26.21 66.25 -70.59
N GLY A 8 25.12 66.24 -69.82
CA GLY A 8 24.29 65.04 -69.66
C GLY A 8 24.18 64.51 -68.24
N SER A 9 23.28 65.10 -67.47
CA SER A 9 22.65 64.51 -66.29
C SER A 9 21.93 63.21 -66.65
N ASP A 10 22.07 62.17 -65.84
CA ASP A 10 20.96 61.26 -65.56
C ASP A 10 21.03 60.77 -64.11
N ASN A 11 20.13 61.35 -63.31
CA ASN A 11 19.81 60.95 -61.95
C ASN A 11 19.13 59.59 -62.01
N ALA A 12 19.86 58.52 -61.68
CA ALA A 12 19.22 57.28 -61.27
C ALA A 12 18.43 57.55 -59.97
N PRO A 13 17.12 57.26 -59.91
CA PRO A 13 16.39 57.37 -58.65
C PRO A 13 16.93 56.30 -57.69
N LYS A 14 17.63 56.74 -56.65
CA LYS A 14 17.88 55.92 -55.46
C LYS A 14 16.50 55.63 -54.84
N LEU A 15 15.97 54.44 -55.10
CA LEU A 15 14.84 53.89 -54.34
C LEU A 15 15.29 53.73 -52.89
N GLU A 16 14.95 54.70 -52.05
CA GLU A 16 15.11 54.58 -50.60
C GLU A 16 14.15 53.50 -50.08
N HIS A 17 14.67 52.29 -49.87
CA HIS A 17 13.98 51.24 -49.13
C HIS A 17 14.02 51.48 -47.60
N ARG A 18 13.82 52.74 -47.15
CA ARG A 18 13.62 53.06 -45.73
C ARG A 18 12.14 53.30 -45.50
N GLY A 19 11.43 52.31 -44.97
CA GLY A 19 10.08 52.60 -44.47
C GLY A 19 9.16 51.49 -43.96
N TYR A 20 9.46 50.19 -44.09
CA TYR A 20 8.45 49.15 -43.77
C TYR A 20 8.76 48.18 -42.61
N ASN A 21 9.86 48.38 -41.88
CA ASN A 21 10.26 47.49 -40.77
C ASN A 21 10.04 48.08 -39.37
N ARG A 22 9.14 49.06 -39.22
CA ARG A 22 8.76 49.60 -37.90
C ARG A 22 7.43 48.98 -37.45
N GLY A 23 7.51 47.73 -37.00
CA GLY A 23 6.34 47.03 -36.43
C GLY A 23 6.31 45.52 -36.65
N LEU A 24 7.33 44.94 -37.29
CA LEU A 24 7.43 43.49 -37.48
C LEU A 24 8.36 42.89 -36.43
N ILE A 25 7.79 42.13 -35.49
CA ILE A 25 8.53 41.29 -34.54
C ILE A 25 8.43 39.87 -35.10
N LEU A 26 9.56 39.24 -35.45
CA LEU A 26 9.62 37.87 -35.97
C LEU A 26 8.85 37.59 -37.30
N GLY A 27 8.61 38.61 -38.13
CA GLY A 27 7.88 38.42 -39.40
C GLY A 27 6.35 38.50 -39.27
N LEU A 28 5.84 38.82 -38.08
CA LEU A 28 4.45 39.17 -37.82
C LEU A 28 4.33 40.63 -37.39
N THR A 29 3.25 41.30 -37.76
CA THR A 29 2.97 42.67 -37.32
C THR A 29 2.72 42.68 -35.80
N MET A 30 3.00 43.82 -35.13
CA MET A 30 2.72 43.97 -33.69
C MET A 30 1.26 43.67 -33.34
N ALA A 31 0.33 43.92 -34.26
CA ALA A 31 -1.08 43.59 -34.11
C ALA A 31 -1.34 42.07 -34.16
N GLU A 32 -0.70 41.34 -35.07
CA GLU A 32 -0.85 39.88 -35.18
C GLU A 32 -0.29 39.14 -33.96
N SER A 33 0.87 39.57 -33.45
CA SER A 33 1.45 38.98 -32.22
C SER A 33 0.58 39.24 -30.98
N MET A 34 0.00 40.45 -30.85
CA MET A 34 -0.97 40.73 -29.78
C MET A 34 -2.25 39.90 -29.91
N LEU A 35 -2.77 39.74 -31.13
CA LEU A 35 -3.98 38.95 -31.38
C LEU A 35 -3.76 37.46 -31.07
N LEU A 36 -2.60 36.90 -31.43
CA LEU A 36 -2.24 35.52 -31.09
C LEU A 36 -2.11 35.32 -29.57
N LEU A 37 -1.49 36.27 -28.86
CA LEU A 37 -1.39 36.18 -27.39
C LEU A 37 -2.77 36.23 -26.73
N VAL A 38 -3.65 37.15 -27.15
CA VAL A 38 -5.03 37.22 -26.64
C VAL A 38 -5.79 35.95 -26.97
N PHE A 39 -5.65 35.42 -28.18
CA PHE A 39 -6.28 34.16 -28.59
C PHE A 39 -5.79 32.96 -27.76
N CYS A 40 -4.48 32.85 -27.51
CA CYS A 40 -3.91 31.82 -26.64
C CYS A 40 -4.45 31.93 -25.20
N LEU A 41 -4.56 33.14 -24.66
CA LEU A 41 -5.14 33.36 -23.33
C LEU A 41 -6.62 32.96 -23.28
N LEU A 42 -7.39 33.26 -24.33
CA LEU A 42 -8.79 32.85 -24.44
C LEU A 42 -8.94 31.32 -24.53
N LEU A 43 -8.06 30.62 -25.24
CA LEU A 43 -8.08 29.15 -25.30
C LEU A 43 -7.76 28.50 -23.96
N VAL A 44 -6.79 29.03 -23.21
CA VAL A 44 -6.47 28.54 -21.86
C VAL A 44 -7.64 28.78 -20.90
N ALA A 45 -8.24 29.98 -20.93
CA ALA A 45 -9.42 30.28 -20.13
C ALA A 45 -10.61 29.36 -20.48
N ALA A 46 -10.87 29.14 -21.77
CA ALA A 46 -11.91 28.24 -22.24
C ALA A 46 -11.66 26.78 -21.80
N ALA A 47 -10.42 26.31 -21.87
CA ALA A 47 -10.03 24.97 -21.42
C ALA A 47 -10.22 24.82 -19.90
N MET A 48 -9.83 25.81 -19.10
CA MET A 48 -10.04 25.80 -17.65
C MET A 48 -11.53 25.78 -17.29
N ILE A 49 -12.36 26.61 -17.95
CA ILE A 49 -13.80 26.64 -17.73
C ILE A 49 -14.45 25.30 -18.13
N SER A 50 -14.02 24.71 -19.25
CA SER A 50 -14.52 23.40 -19.69
C SER A 50 -14.13 22.28 -18.73
N ALA A 51 -12.90 22.27 -18.21
CA ALA A 51 -12.46 21.30 -17.22
C ALA A 51 -13.26 21.39 -15.91
N GLU A 52 -13.55 22.61 -15.46
CA GLU A 52 -14.34 22.84 -14.25
C GLU A 52 -15.81 22.41 -14.44
N ARG A 53 -16.39 22.68 -15.62
CA ARG A 53 -17.74 22.20 -15.97
C ARG A 53 -17.83 20.68 -16.00
N ASN A 54 -16.82 19.99 -16.57
CA ASN A 54 -16.80 18.53 -16.61
C ASN A 54 -16.73 17.92 -15.20
N LYS A 55 -15.90 18.48 -14.31
CA LYS A 55 -15.84 18.04 -12.90
C LYS A 55 -17.17 18.22 -12.20
N ARG A 56 -17.84 19.37 -12.39
CA ARG A 56 -19.17 19.63 -11.81
C ARG A 56 -20.20 18.62 -12.31
N TYR A 57 -20.23 18.38 -13.61
CA TYR A 57 -21.14 17.40 -14.21
C TYR A 57 -20.91 15.98 -13.69
N GLU A 58 -19.66 15.56 -13.50
CA GLU A 58 -19.34 14.25 -12.90
C GLU A 58 -19.79 14.15 -11.44
N VAL A 59 -19.65 15.22 -10.67
CA VAL A 59 -20.10 15.28 -9.27
C VAL A 59 -21.62 15.23 -9.21
N GLU A 60 -22.34 15.99 -10.04
CA GLU A 60 -23.80 15.96 -10.13
C GLU A 60 -24.32 14.57 -10.51
N ARG A 61 -23.68 13.91 -11.49
CA ARG A 61 -24.06 12.54 -11.88
C ARG A 61 -23.80 11.51 -10.78
N LYS A 62 -22.75 11.69 -9.97
CA LYS A 62 -22.50 10.84 -8.80
C LYS A 62 -23.53 11.09 -7.72
N LEU A 63 -23.90 12.35 -7.47
CA LEU A 63 -24.92 12.72 -6.50
C LEU A 63 -26.27 12.11 -6.86
N GLU A 64 -26.71 12.23 -8.12
CA GLU A 64 -27.97 11.65 -8.59
C GLU A 64 -28.00 10.12 -8.40
N LYS A 65 -26.90 9.43 -8.66
CA LYS A 65 -26.80 7.98 -8.41
C LYS A 65 -26.91 7.63 -6.94
N VAL A 66 -26.28 8.42 -6.06
CA VAL A 66 -26.36 8.21 -4.62
C VAL A 66 -27.78 8.46 -4.12
N GLU A 67 -28.44 9.52 -4.58
CA GLU A 67 -29.83 9.82 -4.24
C GLU A 67 -30.79 8.70 -4.68
N GLN A 68 -30.61 8.16 -5.89
CA GLN A 68 -31.37 7.00 -6.36
C GLN A 68 -31.12 5.75 -5.49
N GLN A 69 -29.87 5.51 -5.08
CA GLN A 69 -29.55 4.40 -4.18
C GLN A 69 -30.20 4.56 -2.81
N VAL A 70 -30.16 5.77 -2.25
CA VAL A 70 -30.80 6.08 -0.97
C VAL A 70 -32.31 5.86 -1.06
N ALA A 71 -32.97 6.34 -2.10
CA ALA A 71 -34.41 6.13 -2.30
C ALA A 71 -34.79 4.63 -2.38
N VAL A 72 -33.97 3.81 -3.06
CA VAL A 72 -34.17 2.36 -3.12
C VAL A 72 -33.97 1.71 -1.75
N LEU A 73 -32.96 2.12 -1.00
CA LEU A 73 -32.70 1.61 0.35
C LEU A 73 -33.80 1.99 1.33
N GLU A 74 -34.31 3.22 1.27
CA GLU A 74 -35.43 3.68 2.09
C GLU A 74 -36.70 2.90 1.79
N LYS A 75 -36.99 2.63 0.51
CA LYS A 75 -38.13 1.78 0.12
C LYS A 75 -38.01 0.37 0.70
N LYS A 76 -36.84 -0.27 0.56
CA LYS A 76 -36.60 -1.60 1.15
C LYS A 76 -36.75 -1.59 2.67
N ARG A 77 -36.25 -0.54 3.34
CA ARG A 77 -36.39 -0.39 4.78
C ARG A 77 -37.85 -0.25 5.20
N ALA A 78 -38.66 0.49 4.44
CA ALA A 78 -40.09 0.62 4.70
C ALA A 78 -40.84 -0.70 4.49
N GLU A 79 -40.50 -1.46 3.44
CA GLU A 79 -41.07 -2.80 3.19
C GLU A 79 -40.74 -3.77 4.34
N GLN A 80 -39.48 -3.82 4.78
CA GLN A 80 -39.05 -4.63 5.92
C GLN A 80 -39.74 -4.21 7.23
N ALA A 81 -39.89 -2.90 7.47
CA ALA A 81 -40.60 -2.41 8.65
C ALA A 81 -42.08 -2.82 8.64
N ALA A 82 -42.75 -2.78 7.48
CA ALA A 82 -44.13 -3.25 7.34
C ALA A 82 -44.25 -4.75 7.59
N GLU A 83 -43.29 -5.55 7.11
CA GLU A 83 -43.24 -7.00 7.35
C GLU A 83 -43.05 -7.32 8.84
N ILE A 84 -42.14 -6.60 9.52
CA ILE A 84 -41.93 -6.74 10.97
C ILE A 84 -43.21 -6.42 11.74
N VAL A 85 -43.91 -5.34 11.40
CA VAL A 85 -45.18 -4.97 12.05
C VAL A 85 -46.25 -6.03 11.83
N LEU A 86 -46.34 -6.61 10.63
CA LEU A 86 -47.30 -7.66 10.31
C LEU A 86 -46.98 -8.99 11.02
N LEU A 87 -45.70 -9.35 11.11
CA LEU A 87 -45.25 -10.51 11.90
C LEU A 87 -45.52 -10.28 13.39
N GLN A 88 -45.22 -9.09 13.90
CA GLN A 88 -45.47 -8.73 15.29
C GLN A 88 -46.97 -8.73 15.61
N SER A 89 -47.82 -8.24 14.71
CA SER A 89 -49.27 -8.29 14.91
C SER A 89 -49.80 -9.73 14.95
N LYS A 90 -49.28 -10.62 14.10
CA LYS A 90 -49.63 -12.06 14.11
C LYS A 90 -49.18 -12.77 15.39
N VAL A 91 -48.03 -12.38 15.94
CA VAL A 91 -47.52 -12.92 17.21
C VAL A 91 -48.35 -12.40 18.40
N VAL A 92 -48.72 -11.11 18.38
CA VAL A 92 -49.47 -10.45 19.48
C VAL A 92 -50.95 -10.84 19.47
N SER A 93 -51.57 -11.07 18.30
CA SER A 93 -53.00 -11.40 18.21
C SER A 93 -53.32 -12.84 18.62
N GLY A 94 -52.33 -13.72 18.82
CA GLY A 94 -52.55 -15.10 19.25
C GLY A 94 -53.24 -16.03 18.22
N ASP A 95 -53.59 -15.50 17.04
CA ASP A 95 -54.19 -16.20 15.89
C ASP A 95 -53.14 -16.99 15.08
N LEU A 96 -52.22 -17.65 15.78
CA LEU A 96 -51.38 -18.65 15.15
C LEU A 96 -52.26 -19.87 14.88
N SER A 97 -52.44 -20.21 13.60
CA SER A 97 -53.02 -21.49 13.19
C SER A 97 -52.29 -22.63 13.93
N ALA A 98 -52.95 -23.77 14.15
CA ALA A 98 -52.30 -24.94 14.75
C ALA A 98 -51.02 -25.35 13.99
N ALA A 99 -50.97 -25.09 12.68
CA ALA A 99 -49.78 -25.26 11.86
C ALA A 99 -48.67 -24.25 12.21
N ASP A 100 -49.00 -22.98 12.41
CA ASP A 100 -48.04 -21.93 12.74
C ASP A 100 -47.48 -22.12 14.17
N LYS A 101 -48.30 -22.55 15.13
CA LYS A 101 -47.83 -22.92 16.48
C LYS A 101 -46.86 -24.09 16.42
N ALA A 102 -47.13 -25.09 15.59
CA ALA A 102 -46.22 -26.23 15.43
C ALA A 102 -44.88 -25.85 14.79
N VAL A 103 -44.90 -24.92 13.81
CA VAL A 103 -43.68 -24.37 13.19
C VAL A 103 -42.87 -23.56 14.20
N VAL A 104 -43.53 -22.68 14.95
CA VAL A 104 -42.90 -21.85 15.99
C VAL A 104 -42.31 -22.74 17.09
N ASP A 105 -43.03 -23.76 17.57
CA ASP A 105 -42.52 -24.71 18.57
C ASP A 105 -41.34 -25.55 18.04
N LYS A 106 -41.33 -25.88 16.75
CA LYS A 106 -40.20 -26.57 16.13
C LYS A 106 -38.99 -25.64 16.05
N GLN A 107 -39.17 -24.40 15.60
CA GLN A 107 -38.12 -23.40 15.53
C GLN A 107 -37.58 -23.04 16.92
N TRP A 108 -38.44 -22.92 17.93
CA TRP A 108 -38.02 -22.72 19.33
C TRP A 108 -37.19 -23.89 19.83
N ARG A 109 -37.58 -25.14 19.54
CA ARG A 109 -36.78 -26.32 19.89
C ARG A 109 -35.42 -26.30 19.20
N GLU A 110 -35.36 -25.98 17.90
CA GLU A 110 -34.11 -25.85 17.16
C GLU A 110 -33.21 -24.73 17.73
N LEU A 111 -33.79 -23.58 18.09
CA LEU A 111 -33.06 -22.47 18.70
C LEU A 111 -32.55 -22.78 20.11
N VAL A 112 -33.35 -23.48 20.92
CA VAL A 112 -32.93 -23.94 22.26
C VAL A 112 -31.79 -24.94 22.16
N LEU A 113 -31.85 -25.88 21.20
CA LEU A 113 -30.77 -26.82 20.94
C LEU A 113 -29.50 -26.09 20.45
N ALA A 114 -29.65 -25.14 19.52
CA ALA A 114 -28.53 -24.33 19.03
C ALA A 114 -27.88 -23.54 20.18
N LYS A 115 -28.69 -22.96 21.07
CA LYS A 115 -28.20 -22.25 22.26
C LYS A 115 -27.47 -23.20 23.22
N GLN A 116 -28.04 -24.37 23.52
CA GLN A 116 -27.37 -25.37 24.37
C GLN A 116 -26.04 -25.83 23.79
N THR A 117 -25.94 -25.99 22.46
CA THR A 117 -24.67 -26.30 21.81
C THR A 117 -23.66 -25.15 21.92
N LEU A 118 -24.11 -23.90 21.77
CA LEU A 118 -23.28 -22.70 21.97
C LEU A 118 -22.80 -22.56 23.41
N ASP A 119 -23.67 -22.79 24.39
CA ASP A 119 -23.33 -22.72 25.82
C ASP A 119 -22.31 -23.83 26.19
N SER A 120 -22.50 -25.06 25.68
CA SER A 120 -21.54 -26.16 25.86
C SER A 120 -20.17 -25.88 25.21
N MET A 121 -20.16 -25.22 24.04
CA MET A 121 -18.92 -24.79 23.39
C MET A 121 -18.25 -23.62 24.14
N ALA A 122 -19.04 -22.70 24.71
CA ALA A 122 -18.54 -21.61 25.54
C ALA A 122 -17.95 -22.11 26.87
N ASP A 123 -18.55 -23.13 27.49
CA ASP A 123 -18.02 -23.81 28.68
C ASP A 123 -16.68 -24.51 28.40
N GLN A 124 -16.44 -24.90 27.14
CA GLN A 124 -15.15 -25.41 26.65
C GLN A 124 -14.17 -24.31 26.23
N GLY A 125 -14.52 -23.03 26.47
CA GLY A 125 -13.67 -21.87 26.22
C GLY A 125 -13.73 -21.31 24.80
N ALA A 126 -14.64 -21.77 23.94
CA ALA A 126 -14.77 -21.27 22.57
C ALA A 126 -15.61 -19.98 22.52
N THR A 127 -15.10 -18.98 21.80
CA THR A 127 -15.80 -17.70 21.59
C THR A 127 -16.58 -17.69 20.26
N PRO A 128 -17.57 -16.80 20.09
CA PRO A 128 -18.27 -16.63 18.80
C PRO A 128 -17.34 -16.25 17.63
N ALA A 129 -16.20 -15.60 17.91
CA ALA A 129 -15.18 -15.29 16.91
C ALA A 129 -14.44 -16.56 16.44
N ASP A 130 -14.24 -17.51 17.34
CA ASP A 130 -13.60 -18.80 17.02
C ASP A 130 -14.49 -19.61 16.08
N LEU A 131 -15.81 -19.60 16.27
CA LEU A 131 -16.76 -20.25 15.36
C LEU A 131 -16.73 -19.66 13.94
N GLN A 132 -16.60 -18.34 13.81
CA GLN A 132 -16.43 -17.71 12.49
C GLN A 132 -15.10 -18.13 11.84
N SER A 133 -14.01 -18.16 12.61
CA SER A 133 -12.71 -18.62 12.10
C SER A 133 -12.77 -20.09 11.64
N LEU A 134 -13.42 -20.96 12.42
CA LEU A 134 -13.60 -22.38 12.11
C LEU A 134 -14.46 -22.59 10.87
N SER A 135 -15.50 -21.78 10.65
CA SER A 135 -16.30 -21.86 9.42
C SER A 135 -15.50 -21.53 8.15
N LYS A 136 -14.57 -20.56 8.24
CA LYS A 136 -13.65 -20.23 7.14
C LYS A 136 -12.66 -21.37 6.89
N VAL A 137 -12.07 -21.93 7.94
CA VAL A 137 -11.17 -23.09 7.85
C VAL A 137 -11.92 -24.30 7.25
N ALA A 138 -13.15 -24.56 7.69
CA ALA A 138 -13.97 -25.65 7.17
C ALA A 138 -14.33 -25.47 5.68
N ALA A 139 -14.53 -24.24 5.22
CA ALA A 139 -14.77 -23.94 3.81
C ALA A 139 -13.52 -24.26 2.96
N VAL A 140 -12.34 -23.83 3.42
CA VAL A 140 -11.05 -24.11 2.75
C VAL A 140 -10.77 -25.61 2.72
N LEU A 141 -11.00 -26.33 3.82
CA LEU A 141 -10.80 -27.79 3.87
C LEU A 141 -11.75 -28.53 2.92
N ARG A 142 -13.02 -28.09 2.81
CA ARG A 142 -13.98 -28.65 1.84
C ARG A 142 -13.56 -28.41 0.40
N GLU A 143 -13.06 -27.23 0.08
CA GLU A 143 -12.56 -26.89 -1.26
C GLU A 143 -11.43 -27.83 -1.69
N HIS A 144 -10.61 -28.28 -0.74
CA HIS A 144 -9.50 -29.21 -0.97
C HIS A 144 -9.88 -30.69 -0.76
N GLY A 145 -11.17 -31.00 -0.61
CA GLY A 145 -11.67 -32.37 -0.48
C GLY A 145 -11.31 -33.05 0.86
N ILE A 146 -10.93 -32.28 1.88
CA ILE A 146 -10.54 -32.80 3.19
C ILE A 146 -11.77 -32.81 4.11
N SER A 147 -12.15 -34.01 4.58
CA SER A 147 -13.24 -34.17 5.54
C SER A 147 -12.86 -33.63 6.91
N LEU A 148 -13.77 -32.91 7.56
CA LEU A 148 -13.59 -32.37 8.91
C LEU A 148 -13.30 -33.45 9.96
N ALA A 149 -13.78 -34.69 9.73
CA ALA A 149 -13.56 -35.81 10.64
C ALA A 149 -12.13 -36.37 10.58
N THR A 150 -11.47 -36.24 9.42
CA THR A 150 -10.07 -36.65 9.23
C THR A 150 -9.14 -35.44 9.19
N ALA A 151 -9.66 -34.23 9.39
CA ALA A 151 -8.92 -32.99 9.27
C ALA A 151 -7.73 -32.92 10.24
N PRO A 152 -7.80 -33.33 11.52
CA PRO A 152 -6.64 -33.29 12.40
C PRO A 152 -5.49 -34.17 11.88
N ASP A 153 -5.80 -35.39 11.44
CA ASP A 153 -4.81 -36.34 10.94
C ASP A 153 -4.30 -35.97 9.55
N ALA A 154 -5.17 -35.45 8.68
CA ALA A 154 -4.81 -34.98 7.33
C ALA A 154 -3.99 -33.69 7.39
N VAL A 155 -4.34 -32.75 8.28
CA VAL A 155 -3.56 -31.53 8.54
C VAL A 155 -2.24 -31.89 9.19
N ASN A 156 -2.21 -32.77 10.19
CA ASN A 156 -0.95 -33.26 10.77
C ASN A 156 -0.09 -34.00 9.75
N LYS A 157 -0.69 -34.75 8.84
CA LYS A 157 0.03 -35.43 7.75
C LYS A 157 0.54 -34.46 6.70
N LEU A 158 -0.22 -33.39 6.40
CA LEU A 158 0.21 -32.29 5.52
C LEU A 158 1.34 -31.47 6.15
N LEU A 159 1.24 -31.16 7.44
CA LEU A 159 2.28 -30.51 8.24
C LEU A 159 3.53 -31.40 8.35
N ALA A 160 3.35 -32.71 8.53
CA ALA A 160 4.45 -33.68 8.59
C ALA A 160 5.07 -33.94 7.20
N SER A 161 4.29 -33.91 6.12
CA SER A 161 4.81 -33.99 4.74
C SER A 161 5.47 -32.68 4.28
N ASN A 162 5.12 -31.55 4.89
CA ASN A 162 5.88 -30.30 4.79
C ASN A 162 7.07 -30.23 5.77
N GLY A 163 7.24 -31.21 6.66
CA GLY A 163 8.37 -31.30 7.58
C GLY A 163 9.55 -32.13 7.06
N GLY A 164 9.48 -32.60 5.81
CA GLY A 164 10.49 -33.48 5.21
C GLY A 164 10.69 -33.16 3.73
N GLY A 165 11.70 -32.32 3.46
CA GLY A 165 11.91 -31.64 2.19
C GLY A 165 11.89 -32.52 0.94
N ASN A 166 11.18 -32.02 -0.07
CA ASN A 166 11.42 -32.36 -1.47
C ASN A 166 11.43 -31.07 -2.31
N GLY A 167 12.59 -30.39 -2.34
CA GLY A 167 13.07 -29.65 -3.52
C GLY A 167 12.49 -28.28 -3.89
N MET A 168 11.61 -27.66 -3.10
CA MET A 168 11.10 -26.30 -3.40
C MET A 168 10.89 -25.49 -2.10
N HIS A 169 12.01 -25.02 -1.54
CA HIS A 169 12.20 -24.11 -0.41
C HIS A 169 11.05 -23.80 0.60
N ASP A 170 11.20 -24.29 1.84
CA ASP A 170 10.49 -23.83 3.05
C ASP A 170 10.97 -22.44 3.51
N TRP A 171 10.81 -21.41 2.69
CA TRP A 171 11.06 -20.04 3.15
C TRP A 171 9.88 -19.58 4.02
N PRO A 172 10.15 -18.95 5.17
CA PRO A 172 9.11 -18.30 5.94
C PRO A 172 8.37 -17.26 5.07
N PRO A 173 7.06 -17.08 5.26
CA PRO A 173 6.31 -16.10 4.49
C PRO A 173 6.84 -14.68 4.74
N ILE A 174 6.87 -13.87 3.69
CA ILE A 174 7.17 -12.44 3.78
C ILE A 174 5.93 -11.72 4.31
N ILE A 175 6.07 -11.03 5.43
CA ILE A 175 5.00 -10.23 6.02
C ILE A 175 5.07 -8.83 5.41
N ASN A 176 4.11 -8.50 4.56
CA ASN A 176 4.01 -7.18 3.93
C ASN A 176 3.03 -6.29 4.69
N LEU A 177 3.45 -5.09 5.06
CA LEU A 177 2.65 -4.14 5.82
C LEU A 177 1.90 -3.13 4.93
N ASP A 178 1.30 -3.62 3.83
CA ASP A 178 0.71 -2.77 2.76
C ASP A 178 -0.79 -2.52 2.92
N ASP A 179 -1.52 -3.39 3.62
CA ASP A 179 -2.96 -3.57 3.37
C ASP A 179 -3.92 -2.70 4.19
N ALA A 180 -3.44 -1.98 5.21
CA ALA A 180 -4.32 -1.09 5.94
C ALA A 180 -4.10 0.33 5.43
N LYS A 181 -5.13 0.93 4.81
CA LYS A 181 -5.26 2.36 4.45
C LYS A 181 -5.04 3.36 5.61
N LYS A 182 -4.45 2.93 6.73
CA LYS A 182 -4.20 3.65 7.98
C LYS A 182 -2.79 3.41 8.58
N ASN A 183 -1.97 2.53 7.99
CA ASN A 183 -0.66 2.13 8.53
C ASN A 183 0.49 2.49 7.57
N TYR A 184 0.54 3.76 7.17
CA TYR A 184 1.52 4.27 6.23
C TYR A 184 2.39 5.36 6.88
N PHE A 185 3.58 5.55 6.31
CA PHE A 185 4.41 6.69 6.65
C PHE A 185 3.97 7.93 5.87
N GLN A 186 3.89 9.06 6.57
CA GLN A 186 3.69 10.36 5.92
C GLN A 186 4.81 10.63 4.89
N SER A 187 4.49 11.45 3.89
CA SER A 187 5.43 11.79 2.82
C SER A 187 6.73 12.35 3.41
N GLY A 188 7.88 11.78 3.03
CA GLY A 188 9.18 12.21 3.53
C GLY A 188 9.44 11.97 5.03
N SER A 189 8.58 11.22 5.73
CA SER A 189 8.71 10.95 7.16
C SER A 189 8.97 9.46 7.46
N ALA A 190 9.61 9.23 8.61
CA ALA A 190 9.82 7.93 9.24
C ALA A 190 9.03 7.76 10.55
N GLU A 191 8.15 8.71 10.86
CA GLU A 191 7.34 8.68 12.07
C GLU A 191 6.17 7.69 11.92
N LEU A 192 5.96 6.87 12.95
CA LEU A 192 4.85 5.92 13.02
C LEU A 192 3.60 6.62 13.57
N THR A 193 2.45 6.33 12.96
CA THR A 193 1.17 6.68 13.58
C THR A 193 0.91 5.79 14.80
N GLY A 194 0.12 6.27 15.77
CA GLY A 194 -0.21 5.49 16.97
C GLY A 194 -0.91 4.16 16.65
N THR A 195 -1.78 4.15 15.62
CA THR A 195 -2.44 2.92 15.16
C THR A 195 -1.46 1.93 14.56
N PHE A 196 -0.45 2.40 13.81
CA PHE A 196 0.55 1.54 13.22
C PHE A 196 1.49 0.96 14.29
N ALA A 197 1.94 1.78 15.24
CA ALA A 197 2.73 1.33 16.38
C ALA A 197 1.99 0.25 17.21
N GLN A 198 0.68 0.43 17.43
CA GLN A 198 -0.13 -0.57 18.13
C GLN A 198 -0.17 -1.90 17.36
N LEU A 199 -0.44 -1.86 16.05
CA LEU A 199 -0.49 -3.06 15.21
C LEU A 199 0.85 -3.82 15.21
N LEU A 200 1.97 -3.08 15.12
CA LEU A 200 3.32 -3.64 15.21
C LEU A 200 3.56 -4.33 16.54
N SER A 201 3.13 -3.70 17.65
CA SER A 201 3.33 -4.24 19.00
C SER A 201 2.45 -5.44 19.34
N THR A 202 1.37 -5.71 18.57
CA THR A 202 0.44 -6.80 18.82
C THR A 202 0.46 -7.82 17.68
N THR A 203 -0.44 -7.68 16.71
CA THR A 203 -0.72 -8.67 15.66
C THR A 203 0.53 -9.06 14.89
N ILE A 204 1.33 -8.08 14.49
CA ILE A 204 2.53 -8.34 13.68
C ILE A 204 3.62 -9.01 14.51
N THR A 205 3.79 -8.61 15.78
CA THR A 205 4.72 -9.31 16.66
C THR A 205 4.29 -10.75 16.90
N ASP A 206 2.99 -11.02 17.04
CA ASP A 206 2.47 -12.38 17.23
C ASP A 206 2.72 -13.25 16.00
N GLU A 207 2.50 -12.71 14.80
CA GLU A 207 2.79 -13.37 13.54
C GLU A 207 4.29 -13.65 13.36
N ILE A 208 5.16 -12.66 13.65
CA ILE A 208 6.62 -12.85 13.60
C ILE A 208 7.06 -13.93 14.58
N ALA A 209 6.59 -13.90 15.83
CA ALA A 209 6.96 -14.89 16.84
C ALA A 209 6.53 -16.31 16.43
N SER A 210 5.32 -16.44 15.87
CA SER A 210 4.82 -17.70 15.32
C SER A 210 5.72 -18.21 14.18
N ASN A 211 6.09 -17.35 13.23
CA ASN A 211 6.95 -17.73 12.11
C ASN A 211 8.37 -18.08 12.57
N LEU A 212 8.95 -17.33 13.52
CA LEU A 212 10.27 -17.67 14.09
C LEU A 212 10.26 -19.07 14.71
N SER A 213 9.22 -19.41 15.47
CA SER A 213 9.07 -20.74 16.08
C SER A 213 8.83 -21.83 15.03
N LEU A 214 7.95 -21.59 14.06
CA LEU A 214 7.57 -22.58 13.06
C LEU A 214 8.74 -22.99 12.15
N TYR A 215 9.58 -22.02 11.78
CA TYR A 215 10.67 -22.22 10.84
C TYR A 215 12.05 -22.35 11.50
N GLY A 216 12.12 -22.39 12.83
CA GLY A 216 13.40 -22.43 13.56
C GLY A 216 14.31 -21.23 13.25
N ALA A 217 13.71 -20.08 12.95
CA ALA A 217 14.40 -18.86 12.56
C ALA A 217 14.67 -17.97 13.79
N ASN A 218 15.68 -17.11 13.68
CA ASN A 218 16.07 -16.19 14.76
C ASN A 218 16.48 -14.80 14.28
N ILE A 219 16.37 -14.53 12.98
CA ILE A 219 16.64 -13.22 12.39
C ILE A 219 15.36 -12.67 11.80
N VAL A 220 15.06 -11.42 12.10
CA VAL A 220 13.95 -10.63 11.55
C VAL A 220 14.56 -9.47 10.77
N GLU A 221 14.40 -9.47 9.45
CA GLU A 221 14.83 -8.38 8.58
C GLU A 221 13.64 -7.44 8.37
N VAL A 222 13.84 -6.17 8.70
CA VAL A 222 12.84 -5.12 8.51
C VAL A 222 13.32 -4.25 7.37
N ILE A 223 12.68 -4.35 6.21
CA ILE A 223 13.13 -3.70 4.98
C ILE A 223 12.20 -2.53 4.69
N GLY A 224 12.76 -1.32 4.71
CA GLY A 224 12.02 -0.11 4.39
C GLY A 224 12.09 0.25 2.91
N HIS A 225 10.93 0.54 2.32
CA HIS A 225 10.79 0.99 0.94
C HIS A 225 10.31 2.45 0.88
N THR A 226 10.65 3.11 -0.20
CA THR A 226 10.18 4.45 -0.54
C THR A 226 9.51 4.45 -1.91
N ASP A 227 8.74 5.49 -2.18
CA ASP A 227 8.34 5.78 -3.55
C ASP A 227 9.51 6.42 -4.32
N GLU A 228 9.24 6.80 -5.57
CA GLU A 228 10.22 7.45 -6.44
C GLU A 228 10.23 8.96 -6.32
N GLN A 229 9.49 9.53 -5.36
CA GLN A 229 9.58 10.97 -5.12
C GLN A 229 10.97 11.26 -4.53
N PRO A 230 11.75 12.16 -5.14
CA PRO A 230 13.07 12.48 -4.59
C PRO A 230 12.93 13.10 -3.20
N VAL A 231 13.64 12.54 -2.23
CA VAL A 231 13.99 13.25 -1.01
C VAL A 231 15.18 14.12 -1.38
N ALA A 232 15.02 15.45 -1.27
CA ALA A 232 16.04 16.42 -1.59
C ALA A 232 16.23 17.34 -0.39
N ARG A 233 16.92 16.83 0.64
CA ARG A 233 17.38 17.65 1.77
C ARG A 233 18.84 18.01 1.56
N GLU A 234 19.22 19.24 1.90
CA GLU A 234 20.60 19.71 1.69
C GLU A 234 21.64 18.98 2.54
N LYS A 235 21.24 18.44 3.70
CA LYS A 235 22.14 17.76 4.65
C LYS A 235 21.51 16.49 5.19
N SER A 236 22.35 15.47 5.34
CA SER A 236 22.06 14.25 6.09
C SER A 236 22.69 14.32 7.47
N ASN A 237 22.07 13.72 8.48
CA ASN A 237 22.69 13.48 9.79
C ASN A 237 22.80 11.98 10.14
N LEU A 238 22.52 11.10 9.18
CA LEU A 238 22.36 9.67 9.47
C LEU A 238 23.65 9.05 10.03
N ASP A 239 24.82 9.40 9.48
CA ASP A 239 26.11 8.85 9.93
C ASP A 239 26.36 9.08 11.42
N ASP A 240 25.92 10.23 11.95
CA ASP A 240 26.09 10.60 13.35
C ASP A 240 24.98 10.06 14.27
N THR A 241 23.78 9.86 13.74
CA THR A 241 22.56 9.72 14.56
C THR A 241 21.92 8.34 14.52
N ILE A 242 22.23 7.53 13.50
CA ILE A 242 21.49 6.30 13.21
C ILE A 242 21.63 5.23 14.29
N ILE A 243 22.83 5.10 14.87
CA ILE A 243 23.10 4.14 15.95
C ILE A 243 22.32 4.56 17.21
N SER A 244 22.36 5.85 17.55
CA SER A 244 21.60 6.38 18.69
C SER A 244 20.10 6.22 18.52
N ALA A 245 19.59 6.34 17.29
CA ALA A 245 18.18 6.09 17.00
C ALA A 245 17.81 4.60 17.10
N MET A 246 18.67 3.70 16.62
CA MET A 246 18.47 2.24 16.72
C MET A 246 18.55 1.71 18.16
N ASP A 247 19.30 2.40 19.03
CA ASP A 247 19.36 2.11 20.46
C ASP A 247 18.20 2.74 21.25
N GLY A 248 17.33 3.50 20.59
CA GLY A 248 16.23 4.23 21.25
C GLY A 248 16.67 5.44 22.08
N LYS A 249 17.94 5.86 22.00
CA LYS A 249 18.50 7.03 22.70
C LYS A 249 18.13 8.34 22.01
N LEU A 250 17.83 8.28 20.71
CA LEU A 250 17.38 9.41 19.90
C LEU A 250 16.03 9.07 19.26
N PRO A 251 15.03 9.97 19.27
CA PRO A 251 13.77 9.73 18.58
C PRO A 251 14.00 9.66 17.06
N VAL A 252 13.27 8.79 16.37
CA VAL A 252 13.40 8.62 14.92
C VAL A 252 13.02 9.89 14.14
N SER A 253 12.19 10.75 14.70
CA SER A 253 11.87 12.07 14.13
C SER A 253 13.07 13.02 14.03
N ALA A 254 14.16 12.76 14.77
CA ALA A 254 15.41 13.51 14.67
C ALA A 254 16.32 13.02 13.52
N LEU A 255 15.98 11.91 12.85
CA LEU A 255 16.71 11.44 11.68
C LEU A 255 16.38 12.31 10.46
N LEU A 256 17.42 12.78 9.79
CA LEU A 256 17.36 13.62 8.61
C LEU A 256 17.99 12.89 7.42
N PRO A 257 17.27 11.95 6.78
CA PRO A 257 17.74 11.34 5.55
C PRO A 257 17.77 12.36 4.40
N ALA A 258 18.87 12.41 3.65
CA ALA A 258 18.99 13.27 2.48
C ALA A 258 18.48 12.63 1.18
N ASP A 259 18.27 11.31 1.18
CA ASP A 259 17.84 10.53 0.02
C ASP A 259 16.81 9.44 0.40
N ASN A 260 16.34 8.71 -0.61
CA ASN A 260 15.36 7.64 -0.45
C ASN A 260 15.94 6.40 0.24
N ALA A 261 17.23 6.12 0.06
CA ALA A 261 17.89 5.00 0.76
C ALA A 261 17.91 5.25 2.27
N GLY A 262 18.33 6.44 2.69
CA GLY A 262 18.31 6.87 4.08
C GLY A 262 16.90 6.93 4.65
N LEU A 263 15.90 7.39 3.87
CA LEU A 263 14.51 7.45 4.33
C LEU A 263 13.93 6.05 4.54
N GLY A 264 14.20 5.11 3.63
CA GLY A 264 13.83 3.71 3.79
C GLY A 264 14.44 3.12 5.07
N LEU A 265 15.72 3.40 5.34
CA LEU A 265 16.40 2.91 6.53
C LEU A 265 15.82 3.52 7.82
N ALA A 266 15.54 4.82 7.84
CA ALA A 266 14.92 5.50 8.98
C ALA A 266 13.54 4.89 9.32
N ARG A 267 12.73 4.56 8.30
CA ARG A 267 11.44 3.87 8.47
C ARG A 267 11.60 2.48 9.05
N ALA A 268 12.57 1.72 8.55
CA ALA A 268 12.88 0.39 9.08
C ALA A 268 13.32 0.45 10.55
N ILE A 269 14.11 1.47 10.94
CA ILE A 269 14.50 1.69 12.34
C ILE A 269 13.29 1.99 13.22
N ALA A 270 12.34 2.80 12.75
CA ALA A 270 11.11 3.07 13.50
C ALA A 270 10.35 1.78 13.85
N VAL A 271 10.18 0.90 12.87
CA VAL A 271 9.54 -0.41 13.07
C VAL A 271 10.39 -1.30 13.97
N ALA A 272 11.70 -1.38 13.72
CA ALA A 272 12.62 -2.19 14.50
C ALA A 272 12.60 -1.81 15.99
N ASN A 273 12.50 -0.52 16.33
CA ASN A 273 12.41 -0.07 17.71
C ASN A 273 11.14 -0.57 18.41
N VAL A 274 10.00 -0.60 17.72
CA VAL A 274 8.75 -1.16 18.27
C VAL A 274 8.87 -2.67 18.48
N LEU A 275 9.42 -3.39 17.50
CA LEU A 275 9.61 -4.84 17.59
C LEU A 275 10.60 -5.23 18.69
N LYS A 276 11.71 -4.51 18.83
CA LYS A 276 12.73 -4.72 19.88
C LYS A 276 12.18 -4.50 21.29
N ALA A 277 11.23 -3.59 21.46
CA ALA A 277 10.61 -3.33 22.75
C ALA A 277 9.67 -4.46 23.20
N ASN A 278 9.25 -5.36 22.31
CA ASN A 278 8.34 -6.44 22.64
C ASN A 278 9.09 -7.68 23.15
N SER A 279 8.74 -8.10 24.37
CA SER A 279 9.33 -9.28 25.03
C SER A 279 9.21 -10.60 24.24
N LYS A 280 8.24 -10.74 23.34
CA LYS A 280 8.06 -11.93 22.48
C LYS A 280 9.19 -12.11 21.47
N LEU A 281 9.91 -11.05 21.13
CA LEU A 281 10.99 -11.05 20.14
C LEU A 281 12.38 -10.84 20.76
N LYS A 282 12.50 -10.94 22.08
CA LYS A 282 13.76 -10.66 22.81
C LYS A 282 14.96 -11.51 22.36
N ASP A 283 14.69 -12.73 21.89
CA ASP A 283 15.70 -13.69 21.46
C ASP A 283 15.96 -13.61 19.94
N ALA A 284 15.21 -12.77 19.22
CA ALA A 284 15.37 -12.55 17.79
C ALA A 284 16.34 -11.40 17.52
N THR A 285 17.18 -11.56 16.49
CA THR A 285 18.01 -10.47 15.97
C THR A 285 17.22 -9.66 14.95
N ILE A 286 16.94 -8.40 15.25
CA ILE A 286 16.20 -7.50 14.35
C ILE A 286 17.17 -6.63 13.54
N LEU A 287 17.09 -6.72 12.21
CA LEU A 287 17.99 -6.07 11.26
C LEU A 287 17.21 -5.07 10.38
N PRO A 288 17.30 -3.75 10.64
CA PRO A 288 16.73 -2.75 9.75
C PRO A 288 17.55 -2.61 8.47
N MET A 289 16.89 -2.57 7.33
CA MET A 289 17.47 -2.49 5.99
C MET A 289 16.68 -1.50 5.12
N SER A 290 17.28 -1.07 4.01
CA SER A 290 16.61 -0.21 3.04
C SER A 290 16.68 -0.80 1.64
N ALA A 291 15.51 -0.92 1.00
CA ALA A 291 15.38 -1.21 -0.42
C ALA A 291 15.25 0.07 -1.27
N ALA A 292 15.28 1.24 -0.62
CA ALA A 292 15.06 2.54 -1.23
C ALA A 292 13.81 2.52 -2.13
N GLN A 293 13.89 3.10 -3.32
CA GLN A 293 12.83 3.12 -4.32
C GLN A 293 12.89 1.97 -5.34
N LEU A 294 13.88 1.09 -5.27
CA LEU A 294 14.22 0.19 -6.39
C LEU A 294 13.26 -0.98 -6.54
N ILE A 295 12.79 -1.54 -5.43
CA ILE A 295 12.02 -2.80 -5.43
C ILE A 295 10.52 -2.52 -5.32
N LEU A 296 9.77 -2.94 -6.33
CA LEU A 296 8.32 -2.93 -6.40
C LEU A 296 7.72 -4.16 -5.70
N PRO A 297 6.42 -4.13 -5.33
CA PRO A 297 5.72 -5.33 -4.88
C PRO A 297 5.85 -6.48 -5.88
N GLY A 298 6.01 -7.70 -5.37
CA GLY A 298 6.25 -8.90 -6.20
C GLY A 298 7.70 -9.06 -6.66
N ASP A 299 8.66 -8.50 -5.92
CA ASP A 299 10.12 -8.65 -6.13
C ASP A 299 10.60 -8.21 -7.53
N THR A 300 9.94 -7.21 -8.12
CA THR A 300 10.34 -6.64 -9.42
C THR A 300 11.10 -5.33 -9.26
N VAL A 301 12.06 -5.07 -10.16
CA VAL A 301 12.83 -3.82 -10.16
C VAL A 301 12.06 -2.76 -10.95
N THR A 302 11.98 -1.54 -10.41
CA THR A 302 11.32 -0.43 -11.10
C THR A 302 12.05 -0.01 -12.38
N SER A 303 11.28 0.45 -13.38
CA SER A 303 11.81 1.09 -14.58
C SER A 303 11.95 2.63 -14.45
N GLY A 304 11.66 3.21 -13.28
CA GLY A 304 11.77 4.66 -13.04
C GLY A 304 10.50 5.47 -13.37
N GLN A 305 9.35 5.06 -12.84
CA GLN A 305 8.03 5.65 -13.11
C GLN A 305 7.74 7.04 -12.47
N ARG A 306 8.69 7.69 -11.77
CA ARG A 306 8.57 9.02 -11.13
C ARG A 306 7.19 9.35 -10.55
N GLY A 307 7.03 9.27 -9.22
CA GLY A 307 5.81 9.77 -8.61
C GLY A 307 5.63 9.41 -7.13
N ALA A 308 4.65 10.08 -6.51
CA ALA A 308 4.19 9.79 -5.17
C ALA A 308 3.16 8.66 -5.22
N VAL A 309 3.59 7.43 -4.92
CA VAL A 309 2.73 6.25 -4.89
C VAL A 309 2.75 5.69 -3.48
N GLU A 310 1.63 5.83 -2.77
CA GLU A 310 1.50 5.47 -1.35
C GLU A 310 1.85 4.01 -1.08
N ALA A 311 1.37 3.09 -1.93
CA ALA A 311 1.65 1.64 -1.84
C ALA A 311 3.14 1.27 -1.98
N ARG A 312 4.02 2.21 -2.36
CA ARG A 312 5.47 1.98 -2.41
C ARG A 312 6.17 2.31 -1.10
N ARG A 313 5.52 3.06 -0.21
CA ARG A 313 6.05 3.48 1.10
C ARG A 313 5.82 2.39 2.15
N ARG A 314 6.33 1.20 1.85
CA ARG A 314 6.04 -0.02 2.61
C ARG A 314 7.17 -0.48 3.51
N ILE A 315 6.84 -1.44 4.37
CA ILE A 315 7.78 -2.22 5.14
C ILE A 315 7.54 -3.68 4.82
N GLU A 316 8.60 -4.38 4.45
CA GLU A 316 8.61 -5.84 4.33
C GLU A 316 9.33 -6.41 5.55
N ILE A 317 8.74 -7.41 6.16
CA ILE A 317 9.37 -8.16 7.26
C ILE A 317 9.63 -9.57 6.78
N ARG A 318 10.90 -9.97 6.82
CA ARG A 318 11.34 -11.32 6.46
C ARG A 318 11.90 -11.98 7.71
N VAL A 319 11.65 -13.28 7.86
CA VAL A 319 12.29 -14.06 8.92
C VAL A 319 13.17 -15.13 8.31
N ARG A 320 14.33 -15.38 8.91
CA ARG A 320 15.27 -16.40 8.43
C ARG A 320 16.15 -16.95 9.54
N GLY A 321 16.74 -18.10 9.27
CA GLY A 321 17.82 -18.66 10.08
C GLY A 321 19.12 -17.88 9.92
N ARG A 322 20.00 -18.00 10.91
CA ARG A 322 21.37 -17.53 10.81
C ARG A 322 22.16 -18.43 9.85
N THR A 323 22.57 -17.88 8.72
CA THR A 323 23.52 -18.55 7.82
C THR A 323 24.85 -18.71 8.55
N ALA A 324 25.42 -19.92 8.53
CA ALA A 324 26.79 -20.11 9.00
C ALA A 324 27.73 -19.21 8.17
N PRO A 325 28.81 -18.67 8.76
CA PRO A 325 29.76 -17.85 8.02
C PRO A 325 30.26 -18.66 6.80
N VAL A 326 29.94 -18.16 5.61
CA VAL A 326 30.42 -18.72 4.35
C VAL A 326 31.94 -18.54 4.33
N ALA A 327 32.66 -19.61 3.99
CA ALA A 327 34.11 -19.58 3.89
C ALA A 327 34.55 -18.37 3.06
N VAL A 328 35.41 -17.53 3.63
CA VAL A 328 36.07 -16.45 2.90
C VAL A 328 36.85 -17.12 1.77
N ILE A 329 36.45 -16.84 0.52
CA ILE A 329 37.23 -17.19 -0.65
C ILE A 329 38.53 -16.38 -0.59
N ASN A 330 39.55 -16.95 0.06
CA ASN A 330 40.91 -16.46 -0.03
C ASN A 330 41.40 -16.72 -1.45
N ALA A 331 41.24 -15.72 -2.32
CA ALA A 331 41.88 -15.68 -3.63
C ALA A 331 43.40 -15.52 -3.43
N GLY A 332 44.09 -16.61 -3.08
CA GLY A 332 45.51 -16.51 -2.75
C GLY A 332 46.18 -17.77 -2.23
N ALA A 333 45.84 -18.95 -2.75
CA ALA A 333 46.70 -20.13 -2.61
C ALA A 333 46.73 -20.86 -3.96
N ALA A 334 47.73 -20.54 -4.78
CA ALA A 334 48.03 -21.32 -5.97
C ALA A 334 48.40 -22.75 -5.52
N PRO A 335 47.85 -23.80 -6.16
CA PRO A 335 48.27 -25.15 -5.86
C PRO A 335 49.74 -25.31 -6.27
N SER A 336 50.60 -25.61 -5.30
CA SER A 336 51.96 -26.06 -5.57
C SER A 336 51.90 -27.31 -6.44
N THR A 337 52.32 -27.19 -7.70
CA THR A 337 52.55 -28.32 -8.58
C THR A 337 53.74 -29.11 -8.04
N ASN A 338 53.45 -30.14 -7.23
CA ASN A 338 54.38 -31.24 -7.06
C ASN A 338 54.29 -32.11 -8.31
N THR A 339 55.35 -32.11 -9.10
CA THR A 339 55.66 -33.20 -10.03
C THR A 339 57.13 -33.53 -9.87
N GLN A 340 57.39 -34.84 -9.84
CA GLN A 340 58.67 -35.52 -9.64
C GLN A 340 59.80 -34.99 -10.52
#